data_AF-A0AA88VQN1-F1
#
_entry.id   AF-A0AA88VQN1-F1
#
_cell.length_a   1.000
_cell.length_b   1.000
_cell.length_c   1.000
_cell.angle_alpha   90.00
_cell.angle_beta   90.00
_cell.angle_gamma   90.00
#
_symmetry.space_group_name_H-M   'P 1'
#
loop_
_entity.id
_entity.type
_entity.pdbx_description
1 polymer ?
#
loop_
_entity_poly.entity_id
_entity_poly.type
_entity_poly.pdbx_seq_one_letter_code
_entity_poly.pdbx_strand_id
1 'polypeptide(L)'
;KVPEYSVDRLKISDLQLNLDMSLYAKFDVKITAYNPNDKIGIFYEKGSHLSVWYSNTKLCQGSLPKFYQGHRNRTILNVTLTGQTQYGSTLMAALQEQQQTGRIPLDLKVDVPVSIKLGKLKLRKVRIFGRCMLVVDSLSANNKISIKASSCKFRLKL
;
A
#
# COMPACT_ATOMS: atom_id res chain seq x y z
N LYS A 1 21.30 -1.54 10.15
CA LYS A 1 20.57 -0.96 8.99
C LYS A 1 19.08 -1.09 9.22
N VAL A 2 18.29 -0.12 8.77
CA VAL A 2 16.82 -0.16 8.86
C VAL A 2 16.23 -0.92 7.66
N PRO A 3 15.02 -1.47 7.78
CA PRO A 3 14.33 -2.08 6.63
C PRO A 3 14.06 -1.07 5.52
N GLU A 4 14.12 -1.57 4.30
CA GLU A 4 13.78 -0.85 3.08
C GLU A 4 12.48 -1.42 2.50
N TYR A 5 11.66 -0.55 1.92
CA TYR A 5 10.37 -0.92 1.37
C TYR A 5 10.16 -0.26 0.01
N SER A 6 9.61 -1.01 -0.93
CA SER A 6 9.21 -0.50 -2.24
C SER A 6 7.82 -0.98 -2.63
N VAL A 7 7.11 -0.14 -3.37
CA VAL A 7 5.87 -0.53 -4.06
C VAL A 7 6.26 -0.86 -5.49
N ASP A 8 6.42 -2.15 -5.77
CA ASP A 8 6.92 -2.62 -7.06
C ASP A 8 5.84 -2.59 -8.14
N ARG A 9 4.57 -2.72 -7.72
CA ARG A 9 3.42 -2.69 -8.61
C ARG A 9 2.18 -2.22 -7.88
N LEU A 10 1.38 -1.41 -8.57
CA LEU A 10 0.01 -1.09 -8.20
C LEU A 10 -0.87 -1.39 -9.40
N LYS A 11 -1.83 -2.29 -9.27
CA LYS A 11 -2.80 -2.64 -10.33
C LYS A 11 -4.20 -2.36 -9.80
N ILE A 12 -5.06 -1.78 -10.63
CA ILE A 12 -6.50 -1.78 -10.39
C ILE A 12 -7.06 -3.01 -11.06
N SER A 13 -7.66 -3.85 -10.23
CA SER A 13 -8.30 -5.09 -10.66
C SER A 13 -9.80 -4.89 -10.82
N ASP A 14 -10.38 -3.88 -10.17
CA ASP A 14 -11.78 -3.50 -10.35
C ASP A 14 -11.99 -2.02 -9.97
N LEU A 15 -12.81 -1.32 -10.74
CA LEU A 15 -13.25 0.05 -10.47
C LEU A 15 -14.61 0.24 -11.14
N GLN A 16 -15.67 0.34 -10.34
CA GLN A 16 -17.03 0.38 -10.88
C GLN A 16 -17.96 1.22 -9.99
N LEU A 17 -18.93 1.87 -10.64
CA LEU A 17 -20.01 2.56 -9.95
C LEU A 17 -21.13 1.57 -9.65
N ASN A 18 -21.48 1.43 -8.39
CA ASN A 18 -22.58 0.60 -7.93
C ASN A 18 -23.93 1.31 -8.14
N LEU A 19 -25.04 0.56 -8.07
CA LEU A 19 -26.40 1.10 -8.22
C LEU A 19 -26.76 2.17 -7.18
N ASP A 20 -26.17 2.09 -5.98
CA ASP A 20 -26.32 3.08 -4.91
C ASP A 20 -25.45 4.33 -5.13
N MET A 21 -24.86 4.49 -6.32
CA MET A 21 -23.93 5.55 -6.70
C MET A 21 -22.64 5.59 -5.88
N SER A 22 -22.31 4.52 -5.14
CA SER A 22 -21.00 4.37 -4.51
C SER A 22 -19.97 3.84 -5.51
N LEU A 23 -18.70 4.21 -5.34
CA LEU A 23 -17.61 3.71 -6.16
C LEU A 23 -16.96 2.53 -5.43
N TYR A 24 -17.02 1.35 -6.03
CA TYR A 24 -16.22 0.21 -5.61
C TYR A 24 -14.84 0.26 -6.27
N ALA A 25 -13.81 -0.04 -5.49
CA ALA A 25 -12.45 -0.14 -5.99
C ALA A 25 -11.70 -1.33 -5.39
N LYS A 26 -10.97 -2.04 -6.26
CA LYS A 26 -10.07 -3.14 -5.90
C LYS A 26 -8.70 -2.92 -6.50
N PHE A 27 -7.69 -2.90 -5.64
CA PHE A 27 -6.30 -2.75 -6.01
C PHE A 27 -5.48 -3.97 -5.59
N ASP A 28 -4.64 -4.47 -6.48
CA ASP A 28 -3.60 -5.44 -6.15
C ASP A 28 -2.25 -4.74 -6.09
N VAL A 29 -1.63 -4.77 -4.91
CA VAL A 29 -0.36 -4.11 -4.62
C VAL A 29 0.72 -5.17 -4.44
N LYS A 30 1.85 -5.00 -5.13
CA LYS A 30 3.07 -5.76 -4.87
C LYS A 30 4.04 -4.89 -4.09
N ILE A 31 4.41 -5.34 -2.90
CA ILE A 31 5.31 -4.65 -1.99
C ILE A 31 6.53 -5.55 -1.77
N THR A 32 7.72 -5.00 -1.90
CA THR A 32 8.94 -5.65 -1.43
C THR A 32 9.36 -5.02 -0.12
N ALA A 33 9.54 -5.86 0.89
CA ALA A 33 10.20 -5.51 2.14
C ALA A 33 11.59 -6.15 2.13
N TYR A 34 12.63 -5.38 2.40
CA TYR A 34 14.00 -5.87 2.53
C TYR A 34 14.53 -5.54 3.90
N ASN A 35 15.00 -6.55 4.63
CA ASN A 35 15.74 -6.38 5.86
C ASN A 35 17.24 -6.48 5.57
N PRO A 36 17.97 -5.36 5.39
CA PRO A 36 19.43 -5.39 5.19
C PRO A 36 20.21 -5.69 6.48
N ASN A 37 19.54 -5.78 7.63
CA ASN A 37 20.19 -6.02 8.91
C ASN A 37 20.61 -7.49 9.04
N ASP A 38 21.78 -7.72 9.64
CA ASP A 38 22.36 -9.05 9.79
C ASP A 38 22.29 -9.62 11.21
N LYS A 39 21.82 -8.81 12.16
CA LYS A 39 21.67 -9.17 13.58
C LYS A 39 20.23 -9.13 14.07
N ILE A 40 19.37 -8.40 13.35
CA ILE A 40 17.99 -8.12 13.76
C ILE A 40 17.01 -8.82 12.82
N GLY A 41 16.15 -9.66 13.38
CA GLY A 41 14.94 -10.15 12.73
C GLY A 41 13.73 -9.28 13.05
N ILE A 42 12.70 -9.35 12.22
CA ILE A 42 11.50 -8.52 12.34
C ILE A 42 10.26 -9.40 12.19
N PHE A 43 9.44 -9.41 13.22
CA PHE A 43 8.09 -9.99 13.15
C PHE A 43 7.12 -8.92 12.72
N TYR A 44 6.45 -9.11 11.59
CA TYR A 44 5.32 -8.30 11.17
C TYR A 44 4.06 -8.88 11.80
N GLU A 45 3.42 -8.09 12.66
CA GLU A 45 2.34 -8.54 13.53
C GLU A 45 0.96 -8.32 12.90
N LYS A 46 -0.08 -8.84 13.56
CA LYS A 46 -1.48 -8.56 13.21
C LYS A 46 -1.80 -7.08 13.48
N GLY A 47 -2.76 -6.54 12.75
CA GLY A 47 -3.22 -5.15 12.92
C GLY A 47 -2.52 -4.14 12.01
N SER A 48 -1.96 -4.62 10.90
CA SER A 48 -1.48 -3.78 9.80
C SER A 48 -2.66 -3.16 9.06
N HIS A 49 -2.49 -1.92 8.60
CA HIS A 49 -3.48 -1.17 7.84
C HIS A 49 -2.80 -0.54 6.63
N LEU A 50 -3.30 -0.89 5.46
CA LEU A 50 -2.92 -0.30 4.18
C LEU A 50 -4.14 0.39 3.58
N SER A 51 -3.93 1.53 2.94
CA SER A 51 -5.01 2.24 2.25
C SER A 51 -4.51 3.04 1.05
N VAL A 52 -5.29 3.05 -0.01
CA VAL A 52 -5.05 3.87 -1.20
C VAL A 52 -6.02 5.04 -1.20
N TRP A 53 -5.50 6.23 -1.47
CA TRP A 53 -6.25 7.47 -1.46
C TRP A 53 -6.07 8.20 -2.78
N TYR A 54 -7.14 8.84 -3.23
CA TYR A 54 -7.11 9.87 -4.27
C TYR A 54 -7.54 11.18 -3.64
N SER A 55 -6.66 12.19 -3.66
CA SER A 55 -6.84 13.42 -2.90
C SER A 55 -7.15 13.10 -1.42
N ASN A 56 -8.28 13.57 -0.89
CA ASN A 56 -8.72 13.33 0.49
C ASN A 56 -9.67 12.13 0.64
N THR A 57 -9.86 11.34 -0.42
CA THR A 57 -10.84 10.26 -0.46
C THR A 57 -10.16 8.90 -0.44
N LYS A 58 -10.48 8.08 0.57
CA LYS A 58 -10.00 6.70 0.66
C LYS A 58 -10.76 5.85 -0.35
N LEU A 59 -10.03 5.21 -1.28
CA LEU A 59 -10.59 4.35 -2.30
C LEU A 59 -10.75 2.91 -1.79
N CYS A 60 -9.69 2.38 -1.17
CA CYS A 60 -9.66 1.01 -0.69
C CYS A 60 -8.70 0.85 0.48
N GLN A 61 -8.83 -0.28 1.19
CA GLN A 61 -7.97 -0.64 2.30
C GLN A 61 -7.78 -2.16 2.40
N GLY A 62 -6.84 -2.56 3.25
CA GLY A 62 -6.55 -3.95 3.56
C GLY A 62 -5.41 -4.07 4.57
N SER A 63 -4.83 -5.26 4.69
CA SER A 63 -3.82 -5.57 5.70
C SER A 63 -2.73 -6.47 5.14
N LEU A 64 -1.50 -6.31 5.65
CA LEU A 64 -0.44 -7.28 5.41
C LEU A 64 -0.68 -8.58 6.19
N PRO A 65 -0.29 -9.74 5.63
CA PRO A 65 -0.22 -10.96 6.41
C PRO A 65 0.83 -10.82 7.52
N LYS A 66 0.74 -11.72 8.51
CA LYS A 66 1.85 -11.92 9.46
C LYS A 66 2.98 -12.64 8.77
N PHE A 67 4.21 -12.18 8.98
CA PHE A 67 5.40 -12.88 8.52
C PHE A 67 6.60 -12.51 9.38
N TYR A 68 7.64 -13.34 9.30
CA TYR A 68 8.92 -13.08 9.93
C TYR A 68 9.96 -12.82 8.84
N GLN A 69 10.68 -11.71 8.96
CA GLN A 69 11.88 -11.45 8.19
C GLN A 69 13.10 -11.72 9.03
N GLY A 70 13.86 -12.74 8.63
CA GLY A 70 15.20 -12.98 9.12
C GLY A 70 16.21 -11.95 8.62
N HIS A 71 17.47 -12.26 8.85
CA HIS A 71 18.61 -11.42 8.46
C HIS A 71 18.77 -11.36 6.95
N ARG A 72 19.15 -10.19 6.41
CA ARG A 72 19.46 -9.98 4.98
C ARG A 72 18.39 -10.56 4.04
N ASN A 73 17.12 -10.56 4.47
CA ASN A 73 16.04 -11.26 3.80
C ASN A 73 15.16 -10.28 3.02
N ARG A 74 14.78 -10.67 1.79
CA ARG A 74 13.81 -9.96 0.95
C ARG A 74 12.51 -10.75 0.91
N THR A 75 11.40 -10.10 1.20
CA THR A 75 10.06 -10.69 1.16
C THR A 75 9.19 -9.89 0.19
N ILE A 76 8.54 -10.60 -0.72
CA ILE A 76 7.57 -10.03 -1.66
C ILE A 76 6.17 -10.33 -1.11
N LEU A 77 5.35 -9.30 -0.99
CA LEU A 77 3.98 -9.36 -0.51
C LEU A 77 3.06 -8.93 -1.63
N ASN A 78 2.06 -9.77 -1.95
CA ASN A 78 0.96 -9.40 -2.83
C ASN A 78 -0.26 -9.17 -1.94
N VAL A 79 -0.82 -7.97 -1.99
CA VAL A 79 -1.90 -7.53 -1.11
C VAL A 79 -3.05 -7.02 -1.95
N THR A 80 -4.21 -7.62 -1.77
CA THR A 80 -5.45 -7.11 -2.35
C THR A 80 -6.08 -6.13 -1.36
N LEU A 81 -6.39 -4.93 -1.84
CA LEU A 81 -7.08 -3.87 -1.12
C LEU A 81 -8.45 -3.68 -1.78
N THR A 82 -9.50 -3.56 -0.98
CA THR A 82 -10.86 -3.32 -1.47
C THR A 82 -11.51 -2.18 -0.69
N GLY A 83 -12.48 -1.52 -1.31
CA GLY A 83 -13.24 -0.50 -0.64
C GLY A 83 -14.43 -0.04 -1.47
N GLN A 84 -15.32 0.64 -0.78
CA GLN A 84 -16.49 1.27 -1.36
C GLN A 84 -16.59 2.67 -0.77
N THR A 85 -16.65 3.66 -1.63
CA THR A 85 -16.65 5.07 -1.25
C THR A 85 -17.98 5.69 -1.67
N GLN A 86 -18.61 6.40 -0.73
CA GLN A 86 -19.79 7.22 -1.02
C GLN A 86 -19.43 8.36 -1.98
N TYR A 87 -20.42 8.93 -2.67
CA TYR A 87 -20.23 9.95 -3.71
C TYR A 87 -19.41 9.44 -4.91
N GLY A 88 -19.67 8.20 -5.31
CA GLY A 88 -18.92 7.51 -6.35
C GLY A 88 -18.99 8.20 -7.70
N SER A 89 -20.13 8.78 -8.08
CA SER A 89 -20.31 9.45 -9.38
C SER A 89 -19.34 10.64 -9.55
N THR A 90 -19.28 11.52 -8.55
CA THR A 90 -18.37 12.68 -8.55
C THR A 90 -16.91 12.24 -8.57
N LEU A 91 -16.58 11.21 -7.77
CA LEU A 91 -15.22 10.67 -7.71
C LEU A 91 -14.82 10.01 -9.03
N MET A 92 -15.72 9.25 -9.66
CA MET A 92 -15.50 8.61 -10.95
C MET A 92 -15.24 9.65 -12.04
N ALA A 93 -16.05 10.72 -12.09
CA ALA A 93 -15.84 11.82 -13.04
C ALA A 93 -14.47 12.49 -12.85
N ALA A 94 -14.09 12.80 -11.61
CA ALA A 94 -12.79 13.39 -11.30
C ALA A 94 -11.62 12.46 -11.66
N LEU A 95 -11.77 11.14 -11.47
CA LEU A 95 -10.76 10.16 -11.87
C LEU A 95 -10.66 10.04 -13.39
N GLN A 96 -11.79 10.07 -14.10
CA GLN A 96 -11.82 10.03 -15.57
C GLN A 96 -11.17 11.28 -16.17
N GLU A 97 -11.47 12.47 -15.65
CA GLU A 97 -10.82 13.72 -16.05
C GLU A 97 -9.31 13.66 -15.81
N GLN A 98 -8.90 13.26 -14.59
CA GLN A 98 -7.49 13.15 -14.26
C GLN A 98 -6.76 12.13 -15.15
N GLN A 99 -7.44 11.05 -15.55
CA GLN A 99 -6.89 10.05 -16.45
C GLN A 99 -6.58 10.59 -17.84
N GLN A 100 -7.29 11.64 -18.32
CA GLN A 100 -6.97 12.29 -19.59
C GLN A 100 -5.58 12.94 -19.60
N THR A 101 -5.05 13.30 -18.43
CA THR A 101 -3.69 13.82 -18.28
C THR A 101 -2.61 12.73 -18.32
N GLY A 102 -3.01 11.46 -18.27
CA GLY A 102 -2.10 10.31 -18.13
C GLY A 102 -1.31 10.31 -16.81
N ARG A 103 -1.77 11.07 -15.80
CA ARG A 103 -1.06 11.25 -14.53
C ARG A 103 -2.06 11.33 -13.37
N ILE A 104 -2.25 10.22 -12.68
CA ILE A 104 -3.23 10.10 -11.60
C ILE A 104 -2.48 9.95 -10.28
N PRO A 105 -2.50 10.98 -9.41
CA PRO A 105 -1.81 10.93 -8.13
C PRO A 105 -2.58 10.08 -7.13
N LEU A 106 -1.90 9.09 -6.54
CA LEU A 106 -2.43 8.21 -5.51
C LEU A 106 -1.50 8.21 -4.29
N ASP A 107 -2.09 8.18 -3.11
CA ASP A 107 -1.37 8.05 -1.84
C ASP A 107 -1.60 6.65 -1.27
N LEU A 108 -0.55 5.83 -1.22
CA LEU A 108 -0.54 4.59 -0.46
C LEU A 108 -0.04 4.89 0.97
N LYS A 109 -0.93 4.73 1.95
CA LYS A 109 -0.60 4.86 3.37
C LYS A 109 -0.47 3.48 4.00
N VAL A 110 0.54 3.31 4.83
CA VAL A 110 0.93 2.05 5.46
C VAL A 110 1.11 2.29 6.96
N ASP A 111 0.52 1.43 7.79
CA ASP A 111 0.71 1.41 9.23
C ASP A 111 0.81 -0.04 9.70
N VAL A 112 2.00 -0.46 10.13
CA VAL A 112 2.29 -1.87 10.39
C VAL A 112 2.93 -2.03 11.77
N PRO A 113 2.30 -2.78 12.69
CA PRO A 113 2.93 -3.16 13.93
C PRO A 113 3.99 -4.22 13.68
N VAL A 114 5.17 -4.03 14.25
CA VAL A 114 6.28 -4.97 14.18
C VAL A 114 6.90 -5.21 15.56
N SER A 115 7.43 -6.41 15.76
CA SER A 115 8.26 -6.73 16.93
C SER A 115 9.69 -7.02 16.48
N ILE A 116 10.67 -6.46 17.17
CA ILE A 116 12.09 -6.65 16.86
C ILE A 116 12.59 -7.94 17.53
N LYS A 117 13.36 -8.75 16.81
CA LYS A 117 14.02 -9.96 17.32
C LYS A 117 15.54 -9.75 17.32
N LEU A 118 16.17 -9.86 18.49
CA LEU A 118 17.62 -9.80 18.63
C LEU A 118 18.11 -11.12 19.24
N GLY A 119 18.81 -11.92 18.44
CA GLY A 119 19.15 -13.29 18.83
C GLY A 119 17.90 -14.12 19.15
N LYS A 120 17.79 -14.62 20.39
CA LYS A 120 16.60 -15.35 20.88
C LYS A 120 15.56 -14.46 21.55
N LEU A 121 15.88 -13.20 21.83
CA LEU A 121 15.01 -12.28 22.55
C LEU A 121 14.05 -11.55 21.59
N LYS A 122 12.75 -11.58 21.92
CA LYS A 122 11.73 -10.77 21.25
C LYS A 122 11.52 -9.48 22.04
N LEU A 123 11.85 -8.35 21.42
CA LEU A 123 11.76 -7.01 22.01
C LEU A 123 10.37 -6.39 21.83
N ARG A 124 10.23 -5.16 22.32
CA ARG A 124 8.98 -4.38 22.28
C ARG A 124 8.42 -4.21 20.86
N LYS A 125 7.09 -4.10 20.79
CA LYS A 125 6.34 -3.75 19.58
C LYS A 125 6.50 -2.27 19.26
N VAL A 126 6.82 -1.97 18.00
CA VAL A 126 6.85 -0.63 17.42
C VAL A 126 5.95 -0.60 16.18
N ARG A 127 5.64 0.58 15.67
CA ARG A 127 4.85 0.75 14.44
C ARG A 127 5.70 1.38 13.35
N ILE A 128 5.55 0.85 12.15
CA ILE A 128 6.11 1.41 10.92
C ILE A 128 5.00 2.17 10.22
N PHE A 129 5.18 3.48 10.05
CA PHE A 129 4.31 4.31 9.24
C PHE A 129 4.99 4.60 7.90
N GLY A 130 4.27 4.37 6.80
CA GLY A 130 4.72 4.65 5.44
C GLY A 130 3.71 5.52 4.71
N ARG A 131 4.20 6.43 3.88
CA ARG A 131 3.42 7.12 2.85
C ARG A 131 4.18 7.08 1.54
N CYS A 132 3.57 6.48 0.52
CA CYS A 132 4.08 6.46 -0.85
C CYS A 132 3.15 7.29 -1.73
N MET A 133 3.67 8.40 -2.25
CA MET A 133 3.02 9.16 -3.30
C MET A 133 3.36 8.47 -4.63
N LEU A 134 2.33 8.07 -5.37
CA LEU A 134 2.43 7.35 -6.64
C LEU A 134 1.75 8.19 -7.71
N VAL A 135 2.32 8.25 -8.90
CA VAL A 135 1.64 8.77 -10.09
C VAL A 135 1.49 7.61 -11.06
N VAL A 136 0.25 7.31 -11.44
CA VAL A 136 -0.06 6.22 -12.38
C VAL A 136 -0.68 6.77 -13.66
N ASP A 137 -0.63 6.01 -14.75
CA ASP A 137 -1.14 6.46 -16.06
C ASP A 137 -2.63 6.26 -16.29
N SER A 138 -3.21 5.23 -15.68
CA SER A 138 -4.60 4.86 -15.91
C SER A 138 -5.18 4.12 -14.72
N LEU A 139 -6.50 4.19 -14.56
CA LEU A 139 -7.26 3.43 -13.56
C LEU A 139 -8.25 2.43 -14.21
N SER A 140 -8.01 2.05 -15.47
CA SER A 140 -8.85 1.07 -16.16
C SER A 140 -8.57 -0.35 -15.68
N ALA A 141 -9.62 -1.09 -15.34
CA ALA A 141 -9.54 -2.51 -15.04
C ALA A 141 -8.87 -3.27 -16.21
N ASN A 142 -8.06 -4.27 -15.89
CA ASN A 142 -7.35 -5.15 -16.84
C ASN A 142 -6.19 -4.55 -17.65
N ASN A 143 -5.93 -3.24 -17.60
CA ASN A 143 -4.71 -2.67 -18.18
C ASN A 143 -3.52 -2.74 -17.23
N LYS A 144 -2.31 -2.84 -17.80
CA LYS A 144 -1.07 -2.67 -17.03
C LYS A 144 -0.96 -1.20 -16.63
N ILE A 145 -1.35 -0.89 -15.41
CA ILE A 145 -1.04 0.40 -14.79
C ILE A 145 0.49 0.53 -14.71
N SER A 146 1.02 1.64 -15.24
CA SER A 146 2.42 1.99 -15.08
C SER A 146 2.57 3.04 -13.99
N ILE A 147 3.41 2.75 -12.99
CA ILE A 147 3.86 3.76 -12.03
C ILE A 147 4.83 4.67 -12.78
N LYS A 148 4.41 5.91 -13.07
CA LYS A 148 5.21 6.95 -13.74
C LYS A 148 6.18 7.62 -12.79
N ALA A 149 5.79 7.75 -11.52
CA ALA A 149 6.64 8.28 -10.47
C ALA A 149 6.23 7.66 -9.13
N SER A 150 7.22 7.47 -8.24
CA SER A 150 6.96 7.09 -6.86
C SER A 150 7.91 7.79 -5.91
N SER A 151 7.41 8.19 -4.75
CA SER A 151 8.20 8.73 -3.65
C SER A 151 7.63 8.21 -2.34
N CYS A 152 8.42 7.39 -1.64
CA CYS A 152 8.04 6.78 -0.38
C CYS A 152 8.82 7.34 0.80
N LYS A 153 8.11 7.63 1.90
CA LYS A 153 8.70 8.03 3.18
C LYS A 153 8.22 7.08 4.27
N PHE A 154 9.15 6.55 5.05
CA PHE A 154 8.86 5.65 6.17
C PHE A 154 9.43 6.22 7.47
N ARG A 155 8.71 5.99 8.57
CA ARG A 155 9.17 6.35 9.93
C ARG A 155 8.74 5.29 10.94
N LEU A 156 9.55 5.16 11.97
CA LEU A 156 9.25 4.30 13.13
C LEU A 156 8.60 5.13 14.23
N LYS A 157 7.62 4.55 14.92
CA LYS A 157 7.03 5.11 16.14
C LYS A 157 6.99 4.03 17.22
N LEU A 158 7.43 4.39 18.42
CA LEU A 158 7.43 3.53 19.61
C LEU A 158 6.04 3.39 20.23
#